data_AF-A0A6P7GZE8-F1
#
_entry.id   AF-A0A6P7GZE8-F1
#
_cell.length_a   1.000
_cell.length_b   1.000
_cell.length_c   1.000
_cell.angle_alpha   90.00
_cell.angle_beta   90.00
_cell.angle_gamma   90.00
#
_symmetry.space_group_name_H-M   'P 1'
#
loop_
_entity.id
_entity.type
_entity.pdbx_description
1 polymer ?
#
loop_
_entity_poly.entity_id
_entity_poly.type
_entity_poly.pdbx_seq_one_letter_code
_entity_poly.pdbx_strand_id
1 'polypeptide(L)'
;MKEPIFEYDFAPPYIKKQAWFPIKEPFNLYMDKYRDPKQINKEFLMRKLKDVHPFKAPPPPLKYPNAVYFEGYVPSWLKLEIKKSRLKWGRINDIE
;
A
#
# COMPACT_ATOMS: atom_id res chain seq x y z
N MET A 1 25.19 -30.50 -18.72
CA MET A 1 24.04 -29.82 -19.36
C MET A 1 23.21 -29.24 -18.22
N LYS A 2 22.85 -27.95 -18.22
CA LYS A 2 21.93 -27.41 -17.19
C LYS A 2 20.51 -27.80 -17.55
N GLU A 3 19.74 -28.25 -16.56
CA GLU A 3 18.35 -28.65 -16.73
C GLU A 3 17.48 -27.44 -17.11
N PRO A 4 16.52 -27.58 -18.05
CA PRO A 4 15.59 -26.52 -18.36
C PRO A 4 14.61 -26.31 -17.20
N ILE A 5 14.43 -25.06 -16.78
CA ILE A 5 13.42 -24.64 -15.80
C ILE A 5 12.23 -24.10 -16.59
N PHE A 6 11.06 -24.69 -16.39
CA PHE A 6 9.81 -24.22 -16.97
C PHE A 6 8.99 -23.52 -15.91
N GLU A 7 8.46 -22.35 -16.25
CA GLU A 7 7.52 -21.61 -15.43
C GLU A 7 6.20 -21.46 -16.21
N TYR A 8 5.08 -21.61 -15.51
CA TYR A 8 3.77 -21.44 -16.12
C TYR A 8 3.45 -19.94 -16.21
N ASP A 9 3.25 -19.45 -17.44
CA ASP A 9 2.89 -18.05 -17.68
C ASP A 9 1.38 -17.84 -17.48
N PHE A 10 1.02 -17.16 -16.38
CA PHE A 10 -0.38 -16.84 -16.10
C PHE A 10 -0.85 -15.68 -16.96
N ALA A 11 -1.97 -15.86 -17.65
CA ALA A 11 -2.61 -14.77 -18.37
C ALA A 11 -2.92 -13.60 -17.42
N PRO A 12 -2.70 -12.35 -17.85
CA PRO A 12 -2.96 -11.19 -17.02
C PRO A 12 -4.45 -11.10 -16.66
N PRO A 13 -4.79 -10.62 -15.46
CA PRO A 13 -6.18 -10.47 -15.05
C PRO A 13 -6.89 -9.48 -15.96
N TYR A 14 -8.15 -9.77 -16.29
CA TYR A 14 -8.97 -8.85 -17.06
C TYR A 14 -9.29 -7.59 -16.25
N ILE A 15 -8.85 -6.43 -16.75
CA ILE A 15 -9.14 -5.12 -16.19
C ILE A 15 -10.09 -4.40 -17.14
N LYS A 16 -11.25 -3.98 -16.63
CA LYS A 16 -12.22 -3.19 -17.39
C LYS A 16 -11.59 -1.85 -17.79
N LYS A 17 -12.07 -1.21 -18.86
CA LYS A 17 -11.62 0.14 -19.21
C LYS A 17 -12.02 1.12 -18.10
N GLN A 18 -11.16 2.09 -17.80
CA GLN A 18 -11.43 3.12 -16.82
C GLN A 18 -12.65 3.96 -17.25
N ALA A 19 -13.70 3.95 -16.45
CA ALA A 19 -14.84 4.86 -16.53
C ALA A 19 -14.53 6.19 -15.82
N TRP A 20 -15.13 7.27 -16.31
CA TRP A 20 -15.02 8.61 -15.69
C TRP A 20 -15.75 8.68 -14.34
N PHE A 21 -16.91 8.01 -14.24
CA PHE A 21 -17.66 7.86 -13.00
C PHE A 21 -17.87 6.37 -12.67
N PRO A 22 -17.01 5.78 -11.84
CA PRO A 22 -17.17 4.39 -11.41
C PRO A 22 -18.29 4.28 -10.36
N ILE A 23 -19.52 4.09 -10.83
CA ILE A 23 -20.71 4.00 -9.99
C ILE A 23 -20.65 2.72 -9.15
N LYS A 24 -20.91 2.85 -7.84
CA LYS A 24 -20.91 1.74 -6.84
C LYS A 24 -19.56 1.03 -6.67
N GLU A 25 -18.46 1.58 -7.17
CA GLU A 25 -17.14 1.03 -6.90
C GLU A 25 -16.41 1.83 -5.81
N PRO A 26 -15.72 1.15 -4.88
CA PRO A 26 -14.94 1.83 -3.85
C PRO A 26 -13.75 2.55 -4.50
N PHE A 27 -13.69 3.88 -4.32
CA PHE A 27 -12.72 4.77 -4.95
C PHE A 27 -11.26 4.28 -4.83
N ASN A 28 -10.84 3.88 -3.63
CA ASN A 28 -9.46 3.45 -3.37
C ASN A 28 -9.09 2.22 -4.20
N LEU A 29 -9.91 1.17 -4.15
CA LEU A 29 -9.65 -0.08 -4.88
C LEU A 29 -9.78 0.12 -6.38
N TYR A 30 -10.69 0.99 -6.82
CA TYR A 30 -10.84 1.33 -8.22
C TYR A 30 -9.58 2.00 -8.77
N MET A 31 -9.14 3.09 -8.12
CA MET A 31 -7.97 3.83 -8.57
C MET A 31 -6.69 3.00 -8.52
N ASP A 32 -6.55 2.11 -7.53
CA ASP A 32 -5.40 1.21 -7.41
C ASP A 32 -5.29 0.20 -8.56
N LYS A 33 -6.37 -0.09 -9.29
CA LYS A 33 -6.32 -0.98 -10.48
C LYS A 33 -5.67 -0.33 -11.69
N TYR A 34 -5.72 1.00 -11.79
CA TYR A 34 -5.30 1.74 -12.99
C TYR A 34 -4.03 2.57 -12.78
N ARG A 35 -3.62 2.78 -11.53
CA ARG A 35 -2.36 3.48 -11.25
C ARG A 35 -1.17 2.59 -11.57
N ASP A 36 -0.13 3.21 -12.14
CA ASP A 36 1.16 2.56 -12.32
C ASP A 36 1.76 2.23 -10.93
N PRO A 37 2.19 0.97 -10.69
CA PRO A 37 2.93 0.60 -9.49
C PRO A 37 4.08 1.55 -9.15
N LYS A 38 4.77 2.12 -10.15
CA LYS A 38 5.87 3.08 -9.91
C LYS A 38 5.40 4.35 -9.22
N GLN A 39 4.23 4.86 -9.60
CA GLN A 39 3.66 6.05 -8.97
C GLN A 39 3.27 5.75 -7.51
N ILE A 40 2.66 4.59 -7.28
CA ILE A 40 2.30 4.15 -5.93
C ILE A 40 3.55 4.04 -5.05
N ASN A 41 4.60 3.40 -5.55
CA ASN A 41 5.85 3.24 -4.81
C ASN A 41 6.50 4.58 -4.49
N LYS A 42 6.47 5.54 -5.42
CA LYS A 42 6.94 6.90 -5.18
C LYS A 42 6.17 7.57 -4.03
N GLU A 43 4.84 7.44 -3.99
CA GLU A 43 4.03 8.01 -2.91
C GLU A 43 4.38 7.42 -1.54
N PHE A 44 4.54 6.10 -1.45
CA PHE A 44 4.95 5.43 -0.21
C PHE A 44 6.36 5.80 0.21
N LEU A 45 7.32 5.87 -0.72
CA LEU A 45 8.68 6.32 -0.43
C LEU A 45 8.68 7.75 0.11
N MET A 46 7.92 8.65 -0.50
CA MET A 46 7.78 10.03 -0.04
C MET A 46 7.14 10.12 1.35
N ARG A 47 6.22 9.22 1.71
CA ARG A 47 5.68 9.13 3.07
C ARG A 47 6.78 8.71 4.07
N LYS A 48 7.53 7.66 3.77
CA LYS A 48 8.65 7.18 4.61
C LYS A 48 9.70 8.26 4.85
N LEU A 49 10.11 8.96 3.79
CA LEU A 49 11.13 10.01 3.86
C LEU A 49 10.69 11.24 4.67
N LYS A 50 9.39 11.47 4.87
CA LYS A 50 8.92 12.53 5.77
C LYS A 50 9.15 12.21 7.24
N ASP A 51 9.10 10.93 7.60
CA ASP A 51 9.24 10.47 8.99
C ASP A 51 10.71 10.17 9.36
N VAL A 52 11.56 9.89 8.37
CA VAL A 52 12.98 9.60 8.57
C VAL A 52 13.79 10.88 8.64
N HIS A 53 14.46 11.10 9.78
CA HIS A 53 15.38 12.20 9.95
C HIS A 53 16.84 11.69 9.84
N PRO A 54 17.76 12.39 9.12
CA PRO A 54 19.12 11.90 8.91
C PRO A 54 19.93 11.66 10.19
N PHE A 55 19.64 12.43 11.25
CA PHE A 55 20.41 12.43 12.49
C PHE A 55 19.65 11.85 13.70
N LYS A 56 18.36 11.52 13.55
CA LYS A 56 17.55 11.04 14.67
C LYS A 56 17.02 9.66 14.35
N ALA A 57 17.14 8.74 15.29
CA ALA A 57 16.52 7.43 15.16
C ALA A 57 15.00 7.58 15.03
N PRO A 58 14.35 6.77 14.17
CA PRO A 58 12.90 6.77 14.08
C PRO A 58 12.29 6.33 15.42
N PRO A 59 11.07 6.79 15.73
CA PRO A 59 10.38 6.36 16.94
C PRO A 59 10.19 4.82 16.93
N PRO A 60 10.28 4.16 18.10
CA PRO A 60 10.11 2.72 18.17
C PRO A 60 8.70 2.32 17.70
N PRO A 61 8.55 1.16 17.07
CA PRO A 61 7.24 0.66 16.66
C PRO A 61 6.33 0.46 17.88
N LEU A 62 5.03 0.63 17.67
CA LEU A 62 4.02 0.41 18.70
C LEU A 62 4.05 -1.06 19.16
N LYS A 63 4.13 -1.29 20.48
CA LYS A 63 4.10 -2.66 21.05
C LYS A 63 2.82 -3.41 20.68
N TYR A 64 1.68 -2.71 20.67
CA TYR A 64 0.37 -3.26 20.35
C TYR A 64 -0.32 -2.39 19.28
N PRO A 65 0.01 -2.56 17.99
CA PRO A 65 -0.40 -1.63 16.95
C PRO A 65 -1.93 -1.54 16.76
N ASN A 66 -2.64 -2.63 17.04
CA ASN A 66 -4.11 -2.73 16.95
C ASN A 66 -4.86 -2.16 18.16
N ALA A 67 -4.19 -2.00 19.30
CA ALA A 67 -4.81 -1.51 20.54
C ALA A 67 -4.76 0.03 20.66
N VAL A 68 -4.08 0.71 19.74
CA VAL A 68 -3.95 2.16 19.76
C VAL A 68 -5.21 2.81 19.19
N TYR A 69 -5.89 3.57 20.04
CA TYR A 69 -7.09 4.35 19.71
C TYR A 69 -6.84 5.37 18.58
N PHE A 70 -7.89 5.71 17.84
CA PHE A 70 -7.86 6.77 16.83
C PHE A 70 -8.47 8.03 17.43
N GLU A 71 -7.67 9.06 17.63
CA GLU A 71 -8.14 10.34 18.17
C GLU A 71 -9.05 11.05 17.15
N GLY A 72 -10.24 11.47 17.61
CA GLY A 72 -11.19 12.23 16.82
C GLY A 72 -11.82 11.48 15.64
N TYR A 73 -12.31 12.24 14.66
CA TYR A 73 -12.92 11.67 13.46
C TYR A 73 -11.85 11.36 12.40
N VAL A 74 -11.67 10.08 12.13
CA VAL A 74 -10.83 9.58 11.03
C VAL A 74 -11.73 8.79 10.06
N PRO A 75 -11.76 9.12 8.76
CA PRO A 75 -12.50 8.36 7.76
C PRO A 75 -12.13 6.87 7.76
N SER A 76 -13.09 6.00 7.47
CA SER A 76 -12.91 4.54 7.52
C SER A 76 -11.77 4.03 6.64
N TRP A 77 -11.61 4.61 5.44
CA TRP A 77 -10.53 4.24 4.52
C TRP A 77 -9.15 4.63 5.05
N LEU A 78 -9.03 5.80 5.70
CA LEU A 78 -7.78 6.27 6.29
C LEU A 78 -7.42 5.46 7.55
N LYS A 79 -8.42 5.08 8.36
CA LYS A 79 -8.22 4.13 9.47
C LYS A 79 -7.63 2.80 8.96
N LEU A 80 -8.10 2.32 7.81
CA LEU A 80 -7.61 1.08 7.18
C LEU A 80 -6.16 1.24 6.72
N GLU A 81 -5.80 2.36 6.08
CA GLU A 81 -4.39 2.66 5.71
C GLU A 81 -3.48 2.74 6.93
N ILE A 82 -3.89 3.45 8.00
CA ILE A 82 -3.09 3.57 9.22
C ILE A 82 -2.88 2.19 9.87
N LYS A 83 -3.92 1.34 9.93
CA LYS A 83 -3.77 -0.03 10.45
C LYS A 83 -2.78 -0.84 9.61
N LYS A 84 -2.88 -0.78 8.28
CA LYS A 84 -1.94 -1.46 7.37
C LYS A 84 -0.51 -0.98 7.58
N SER A 85 -0.30 0.33 7.76
CA SER A 85 1.02 0.89 8.05
C SER A 85 1.57 0.44 9.39
N ARG A 86 0.75 0.46 10.44
CA ARG A 86 1.10 0.01 11.79
C ARG A 86 1.48 -1.48 11.83
N LEU A 87 0.80 -2.31 11.04
CA LEU A 87 1.04 -3.75 10.95
C LEU A 87 2.08 -4.14 9.90
N LYS A 88 2.61 -3.17 9.13
CA LYS A 88 3.50 -3.43 8.00
C LYS A 88 2.89 -4.47 7.05
N TRP A 89 1.69 -4.17 6.56
CA TRP A 89 0.92 -5.10 5.71
C TRP A 89 0.77 -4.57 4.29
N GLY A 90 1.17 -5.39 3.33
CA GLY A 90 0.98 -5.18 1.89
C GLY A 90 2.18 -4.46 1.28
N ARG A 91 1.91 -3.55 0.34
CA ARG A 91 2.93 -2.78 -0.42
C ARG A 91 3.88 -1.94 0.45
N ILE A 92 3.60 -1.82 1.74
CA ILE A 92 4.43 -1.11 2.71
C ILE A 92 5.72 -1.90 3.00
N ASN A 93 5.69 -3.23 2.89
CA ASN A 93 6.86 -4.09 3.08
C ASN A 93 7.86 -3.99 1.93
N ASP A 94 7.38 -3.72 0.72
CA ASP A 94 8.23 -3.70 -0.48
C ASP A 94 9.21 -2.50 -0.51
N ILE A 95 9.01 -1.53 0.38
CA ILE A 95 9.76 -0.25 0.42
C ILE A 95 10.58 -0.14 1.70
N GLU A 96 10.41 -1.06 2.66
CA GLU A 96 11.03 -0.95 3.98
C GLU A 96 12.50 -1.40 4.01
#